data_AF-A0A090QTB6-F1
#
_entry.id   AF-A0A090QTB6-F1
#
_cell.length_a   1.000
_cell.length_b   1.000
_cell.length_c   1.000
_cell.angle_alpha   90.00
_cell.angle_beta   90.00
_cell.angle_gamma   90.00
#
_symmetry.space_group_name_H-M   'P 1'
#
loop_
_entity.id
_entity.type
_entity.pdbx_description
1 polymer ?
#
loop_
_entity_poly.entity_id
_entity_poly.type
_entity_poly.pdbx_seq_one_letter_code
_entity_poly.pdbx_strand_id
1 'polypeptide(L)'
;MQVLCRRRKNNPLLVGEAGVGKTAIAEGLAWRIVEGQVPEVIQDCVIYSLDIGSLLAGTKYRGDFEKRFKNILKQLEKEDHAILFIDEIHTIIGAGAASGGQVDAANLIKPLLSNGKLRCMGSTTYQEYSNIFEKERALSRRFQKIDIVEPSLDDTTKILMGLKPKYEAHHEVRFTNKAIRAAVELSAKYINERHLPDKAIDVIDEAGARCRLAPASRRKKTVNVSDIEAMIAKMARIPEKSVSSSDRDVLQKLDSKLKMLVFGQDPAIDVLTEAIKLSRAGLGAENKPVGSFLFAGPTGR
;
A
#
# COMPACT_ATOMS: atom_id res chain seq x y z
N MET A 1 -14.43 -6.27 13.29
CA MET A 1 -15.66 -6.31 14.10
C MET A 1 -15.54 -7.22 15.31
N GLN A 2 -15.35 -8.54 15.16
CA GLN A 2 -15.26 -9.48 16.29
C GLN A 2 -14.32 -9.03 17.41
N VAL A 3 -13.14 -8.50 17.06
CA VAL A 3 -12.18 -7.97 18.04
C VAL A 3 -12.77 -6.85 18.90
N LEU A 4 -13.46 -5.88 18.31
CA LEU A 4 -14.07 -4.74 19.03
C LEU A 4 -15.14 -5.19 20.03
N CYS A 5 -15.83 -6.30 19.76
CA CYS A 5 -16.86 -6.85 20.63
C CYS A 5 -16.31 -7.69 21.80
N ARG A 6 -14.98 -7.88 21.92
CA ARG A 6 -14.40 -8.67 23.01
C ARG A 6 -14.41 -7.88 24.32
N ARG A 7 -14.48 -8.59 25.46
CA ARG A 7 -14.33 -7.99 26.79
C ARG A 7 -12.89 -7.57 27.12
N ARG A 8 -11.90 -8.26 26.57
CA ARG A 8 -10.45 -7.98 26.74
C ARG A 8 -9.77 -8.13 25.38
N LYS A 9 -8.66 -7.42 25.19
CA LYS A 9 -7.94 -7.34 23.89
C LYS A 9 -8.88 -6.92 22.75
N ASN A 10 -9.64 -5.87 23.01
CA ASN A 10 -10.67 -5.35 22.13
C ASN A 10 -10.21 -4.20 21.23
N ASN A 11 -8.89 -4.02 21.11
CA ASN A 11 -8.28 -3.01 20.27
C ASN A 11 -7.70 -3.69 19.02
N PRO A 12 -8.33 -3.57 17.84
CA PRO A 12 -7.78 -4.09 16.60
C PRO A 12 -6.48 -3.38 16.24
N LEU A 13 -5.46 -4.14 15.86
CA LEU A 13 -4.27 -3.62 15.21
C LEU A 13 -4.18 -4.21 13.82
N LEU A 14 -4.44 -3.39 12.81
CA LEU A 14 -4.34 -3.74 11.40
C LEU A 14 -2.86 -3.73 11.02
N VAL A 15 -2.28 -4.90 10.73
CA VAL A 15 -0.87 -5.06 10.38
C VAL A 15 -0.77 -5.55 8.94
N GLY A 16 -0.11 -4.80 8.09
CA GLY A 16 0.02 -5.11 6.67
C GLY A 16 0.93 -4.12 5.96
N GLU A 17 1.39 -4.45 4.77
CA GLU A 17 2.27 -3.57 3.98
C GLU A 17 1.62 -2.22 3.63
N ALA A 18 2.43 -1.23 3.24
CA ALA A 18 1.88 0.03 2.74
C ALA A 18 1.10 -0.21 1.44
N GLY A 19 -0.09 0.40 1.32
CA GLY A 19 -0.95 0.29 0.14
C GLY A 19 -1.98 -0.85 0.15
N VAL A 20 -1.95 -1.78 1.13
CA VAL A 20 -2.92 -2.91 1.18
C VAL A 20 -4.33 -2.55 1.64
N GLY A 21 -4.58 -1.28 2.00
CA GLY A 21 -5.92 -0.80 2.38
C GLY A 21 -6.26 -0.84 3.87
N LYS A 22 -5.27 -0.76 4.78
CA LYS A 22 -5.50 -0.71 6.25
C LYS A 22 -6.46 0.41 6.65
N THR A 23 -6.19 1.63 6.19
CA THR A 23 -7.03 2.83 6.45
C THR A 23 -8.42 2.67 5.85
N ALA A 24 -8.49 2.15 4.61
CA ALA A 24 -9.76 1.86 3.94
C ALA A 24 -10.64 0.85 4.70
N ILE A 25 -10.05 -0.09 5.43
CA ILE A 25 -10.80 -1.03 6.30
C ILE A 25 -11.41 -0.28 7.51
N ALA A 26 -10.69 0.67 8.10
CA ALA A 26 -11.22 1.48 9.20
C ALA A 26 -12.35 2.40 8.74
N GLU A 27 -12.18 3.07 7.60
CA GLU A 27 -13.23 3.89 6.97
C GLU A 27 -14.44 3.04 6.54
N GLY A 28 -14.20 1.87 5.95
CA GLY A 28 -15.23 0.93 5.57
C GLY A 28 -16.02 0.41 6.77
N LEU A 29 -15.38 0.24 7.93
CA LEU A 29 -16.08 -0.07 9.17
C LEU A 29 -16.97 1.10 9.61
N ALA A 30 -16.48 2.35 9.55
CA ALA A 30 -17.29 3.53 9.87
C ALA A 30 -18.53 3.63 8.96
N TRP A 31 -18.36 3.40 7.66
CA TRP A 31 -19.47 3.34 6.71
C TRP A 31 -20.49 2.25 7.08
N ARG A 32 -20.03 1.03 7.39
CA ARG A 32 -20.93 -0.07 7.79
C ARG A 32 -21.69 0.21 9.07
N ILE A 33 -21.12 0.97 10.01
CA ILE A 33 -21.82 1.40 11.22
C ILE A 33 -22.99 2.32 10.85
N VAL A 34 -22.75 3.33 10.00
CA VAL A 34 -23.79 4.27 9.54
C VAL A 34 -24.91 3.55 8.78
N GLU A 35 -24.56 2.56 7.97
CA GLU A 35 -25.53 1.74 7.22
C GLU A 35 -26.26 0.69 8.09
N GLY A 36 -25.95 0.59 9.40
CA GLY A 36 -26.53 -0.43 10.29
C GLY A 36 -26.13 -1.87 9.93
N GLN A 37 -25.06 -2.06 9.14
CA GLN A 37 -24.56 -3.37 8.70
C GLN A 37 -23.55 -3.98 9.69
N VAL A 38 -23.75 -3.72 10.97
CA VAL A 38 -22.90 -4.14 12.08
C VAL A 38 -23.75 -4.74 13.21
N PRO A 39 -23.19 -5.60 14.08
CA PRO A 39 -23.90 -6.09 15.26
C PRO A 39 -24.32 -4.95 16.20
N GLU A 40 -25.46 -5.11 16.88
CA GLU A 40 -26.04 -4.14 17.83
C GLU A 40 -25.01 -3.56 18.82
N VAL A 41 -24.08 -4.40 19.29
CA VAL A 41 -23.03 -4.04 20.26
C VAL A 41 -22.14 -2.87 19.79
N ILE A 42 -21.97 -2.70 18.48
CA ILE A 42 -21.13 -1.64 17.90
C ILE A 42 -21.92 -0.68 16.99
N GLN A 43 -23.25 -0.75 17.01
CA GLN A 43 -24.11 0.05 16.15
C GLN A 43 -24.08 1.53 16.51
N ASP A 44 -23.98 1.86 17.80
CA ASP A 44 -23.89 3.25 18.29
C ASP A 44 -22.44 3.77 18.33
N CYS A 45 -21.47 3.00 17.82
CA CYS A 45 -20.07 3.39 17.89
C CYS A 45 -19.71 4.50 16.90
N VAL A 46 -18.90 5.46 17.33
CA VAL A 46 -18.37 6.51 16.46
C VAL A 46 -16.87 6.35 16.35
N ILE A 47 -16.38 6.23 15.11
CA ILE A 47 -14.95 6.12 14.82
C ILE A 47 -14.38 7.51 14.59
N TYR A 48 -13.44 7.92 15.43
CA TYR A 48 -12.70 9.17 15.32
C TYR A 48 -11.31 8.89 14.78
N SER A 49 -10.93 9.47 13.64
CA SER A 49 -9.57 9.39 13.12
C SER A 49 -8.68 10.46 13.76
N LEU A 50 -7.49 10.07 14.20
CA LEU A 50 -6.51 10.98 14.76
C LEU A 50 -5.58 11.51 13.67
N ASP A 51 -5.60 12.83 13.44
CA ASP A 51 -4.62 13.49 12.60
C ASP A 51 -3.39 13.93 13.42
N ILE A 52 -2.30 13.17 13.28
CA ILE A 52 -1.00 13.48 13.90
C ILE A 52 -0.44 14.82 13.39
N GLY A 53 -0.63 15.14 12.11
CA GLY A 53 -0.12 16.35 11.48
C GLY A 53 -0.70 17.61 12.11
N SER A 54 -2.03 17.65 12.27
CA SER A 54 -2.72 18.74 12.97
C SER A 54 -2.30 18.88 14.43
N LEU A 55 -1.93 17.78 15.09
CA LEU A 55 -1.44 17.83 16.47
C LEU A 55 -0.05 18.47 16.59
N LEU A 56 0.83 18.21 15.62
CA LEU A 56 2.17 18.77 15.56
C LEU A 56 2.17 20.22 15.05
N ALA A 57 1.21 20.60 14.21
CA ALA A 57 1.09 21.93 13.64
C ALA A 57 1.00 23.02 14.74
N GLY A 58 1.92 23.99 14.68
CA GLY A 58 1.98 25.09 15.65
C GLY A 58 2.44 24.68 17.05
N THR A 59 2.97 23.46 17.23
CA THR A 59 3.66 23.07 18.46
C THR A 59 5.15 23.37 18.33
N LYS A 60 5.70 24.16 19.26
CA LYS A 60 7.12 24.49 19.28
C LYS A 60 7.90 23.52 20.18
N TYR A 61 7.20 22.89 21.13
CA TYR A 61 7.78 22.00 22.13
C TYR A 61 6.95 20.71 22.26
N ARG A 62 7.62 19.61 22.61
CA ARG A 62 6.99 18.29 22.82
C ARG A 62 5.85 18.32 23.85
N GLY A 63 5.98 19.12 24.90
CA GLY A 63 4.94 19.25 25.94
C GLY A 63 3.62 19.81 25.42
N ASP A 64 3.63 20.61 24.35
CA ASP A 64 2.41 21.14 23.74
C ASP A 64 1.62 20.02 23.05
N PHE A 65 2.32 19.13 22.34
CA PHE A 65 1.72 17.95 21.74
C PHE A 65 1.09 17.04 22.82
N GLU A 66 1.85 16.71 23.87
CA GLU A 66 1.34 15.85 24.95
C GLU A 66 0.11 16.45 25.62
N LYS A 67 0.09 17.78 25.84
CA LYS A 67 -1.07 18.48 26.40
C LYS A 67 -2.28 18.42 25.48
N ARG A 68 -2.10 18.67 24.18
CA ARG A 68 -3.18 18.58 23.17
C ARG A 68 -3.73 17.15 23.09
N PHE A 69 -2.84 16.16 23.00
CA PHE A 69 -3.24 14.77 22.92
C PHE A 69 -3.96 14.31 24.19
N LYS A 70 -3.47 14.71 25.37
CA LYS A 70 -4.16 14.45 26.65
C LYS A 70 -5.56 15.08 26.72
N ASN A 71 -5.75 16.26 26.13
CA ASN A 71 -7.09 16.88 26.06
C ASN A 71 -8.04 16.09 25.17
N ILE A 72 -7.56 15.58 24.02
CA ILE A 72 -8.35 14.72 23.12
C ILE A 72 -8.76 13.44 23.87
N LEU A 73 -7.81 12.77 24.54
CA LEU A 73 -8.10 11.56 25.29
C LEU A 73 -9.14 11.78 26.41
N LYS A 74 -9.10 12.94 27.09
CA LYS A 74 -10.10 13.32 28.10
C LYS A 74 -11.49 13.59 27.51
N GLN A 75 -11.57 14.06 26.27
CA GLN A 75 -12.85 14.24 25.59
C GLN A 75 -13.42 12.88 25.18
N LEU A 76 -12.58 12.02 24.60
CA LEU A 76 -12.97 10.67 24.20
C LEU A 76 -13.38 9.79 25.40
N GLU A 77 -12.80 9.98 26.58
CA GLU A 77 -13.21 9.27 27.80
C GLU A 77 -14.65 9.57 28.23
N LYS A 78 -15.22 10.70 27.80
CA LYS A 78 -16.63 11.07 28.10
C LYS A 78 -17.62 10.49 27.10
N GLU A 79 -17.14 9.91 26.02
CA GLU A 79 -17.95 9.37 24.93
C GLU A 79 -17.97 7.84 25.03
N ASP A 80 -19.06 7.27 25.54
CA ASP A 80 -19.16 5.83 25.85
C ASP A 80 -18.93 4.92 24.63
N HIS A 81 -19.30 5.38 23.44
CA HIS A 81 -19.25 4.63 22.19
C HIS A 81 -18.13 5.08 21.24
N ALA A 82 -17.17 5.88 21.71
CA ALA A 82 -16.06 6.33 20.88
C ALA A 82 -15.03 5.21 20.63
N ILE A 83 -14.56 5.12 19.38
CA ILE A 83 -13.42 4.33 18.95
C ILE A 83 -12.40 5.27 18.32
N LEU A 84 -11.21 5.34 18.90
CA LEU A 84 -10.11 6.14 18.35
C LEU A 84 -9.34 5.33 17.30
N PHE A 85 -9.40 5.72 16.03
CA PHE A 85 -8.53 5.21 14.99
C PHE A 85 -7.24 6.04 14.93
N ILE A 86 -6.11 5.34 15.02
CA ILE A 86 -4.77 5.93 14.92
C ILE A 86 -4.07 5.24 13.74
N ASP A 87 -3.98 5.95 12.63
CA ASP A 87 -3.16 5.50 11.52
C ASP A 87 -1.68 5.62 11.89
N GLU A 88 -0.86 4.72 11.36
CA GLU A 88 0.58 4.65 11.65
C GLU A 88 0.88 4.72 13.17
N ILE A 89 0.19 3.90 13.96
CA ILE A 89 0.22 3.97 15.43
C ILE A 89 1.63 3.82 16.04
N HIS A 90 2.58 3.25 15.29
CA HIS A 90 3.98 3.16 15.71
C HIS A 90 4.63 4.56 15.89
N THR A 91 4.17 5.58 15.15
CA THR A 91 4.68 6.97 15.22
C THR A 91 4.53 7.60 16.61
N ILE A 92 3.52 7.16 17.37
CA ILE A 92 3.23 7.65 18.73
C ILE A 92 3.70 6.69 19.84
N ILE A 93 4.16 5.49 19.47
CA ILE A 93 4.60 4.43 20.41
C ILE A 93 6.12 4.34 20.49
N GLY A 94 6.87 4.79 19.48
CA GLY A 94 8.33 4.73 19.56
C GLY A 94 9.12 5.52 18.54
N ALA A 95 9.79 6.59 19.00
CA ALA A 95 11.22 6.76 18.73
C ALA A 95 11.92 7.47 19.91
N GLY A 96 12.18 6.69 20.96
CA GLY A 96 13.29 6.95 21.86
C GLY A 96 14.50 6.13 21.43
N ALA A 97 15.21 6.54 20.36
CA ALA A 97 16.66 6.32 20.16
C ALA A 97 17.09 6.67 18.70
N ALA A 98 18.22 7.37 18.59
CA ALA A 98 19.02 7.72 17.40
C ALA A 98 18.68 9.00 16.59
N SER A 99 17.45 9.51 16.56
CA SER A 99 17.14 10.70 15.72
C SER A 99 16.01 11.59 16.26
N GLY A 100 16.16 12.11 17.49
CA GLY A 100 15.64 13.41 17.96
C GLY A 100 14.13 13.77 17.84
N GLY A 101 13.25 12.98 17.24
CA GLY A 101 12.03 13.51 16.62
C GLY A 101 10.66 13.02 17.11
N GLN A 102 10.50 11.80 17.62
CA GLN A 102 9.14 11.28 17.89
C GLN A 102 8.75 11.35 19.37
N VAL A 103 7.46 11.61 19.60
CA VAL A 103 6.86 11.79 20.93
C VAL A 103 6.37 10.42 21.44
N ASP A 104 6.83 10.01 22.62
CA ASP A 104 6.34 8.80 23.28
C ASP A 104 5.01 9.07 23.99
N ALA A 105 3.92 9.03 23.21
CA ALA A 105 2.56 9.18 23.73
C ALA A 105 2.01 7.87 24.33
N ALA A 106 2.76 6.76 24.26
CA ALA A 106 2.34 5.47 24.77
C ALA A 106 1.98 5.55 26.26
N ASN A 107 2.72 6.35 27.03
CA ASN A 107 2.50 6.52 28.47
C ASN A 107 1.14 7.18 28.80
N LEU A 108 0.58 7.96 27.88
CA LEU A 108 -0.76 8.57 28.03
C LEU A 108 -1.88 7.57 27.73
N ILE A 109 -1.64 6.63 26.82
CA ILE A 109 -2.65 5.69 26.31
C ILE A 109 -2.72 4.42 27.19
N LYS A 110 -1.58 3.96 27.72
CA LYS A 110 -1.46 2.73 28.54
C LYS A 110 -2.50 2.63 29.67
N PRO A 111 -2.76 3.67 30.49
CA PRO A 111 -3.74 3.59 31.57
C PRO A 111 -5.17 3.45 31.04
N LEU A 112 -5.51 4.19 29.99
CA LEU A 112 -6.85 4.22 29.41
C LEU A 112 -7.22 2.89 28.76
N LEU A 113 -6.27 2.26 28.05
CA LEU A 113 -6.46 0.92 27.48
C LEU A 113 -6.49 -0.17 28.55
N SER A 114 -5.74 -0.01 29.65
CA SER A 114 -5.74 -1.00 30.74
C SER A 114 -7.02 -0.97 31.56
N ASN A 115 -7.60 0.20 31.76
CA ASN A 115 -8.85 0.39 32.48
C ASN A 115 -10.09 0.16 31.58
N GLY A 116 -9.89 -0.09 30.27
CA GLY A 116 -10.98 -0.30 29.31
C GLY A 116 -11.79 0.96 28.99
N LYS A 117 -11.29 2.14 29.41
CA LYS A 117 -11.94 3.44 29.20
C LYS A 117 -11.74 4.01 27.80
N LEU A 118 -10.78 3.48 27.06
CA LEU A 118 -10.53 3.83 25.67
C LEU A 118 -10.56 2.57 24.82
N ARG A 119 -11.32 2.62 23.72
CA ARG A 119 -11.24 1.66 22.63
C ARG A 119 -10.49 2.32 21.48
N CYS A 120 -9.54 1.61 20.89
CA CYS A 120 -8.81 2.11 19.74
C CYS A 120 -8.61 1.06 18.65
N MET A 121 -8.43 1.56 17.44
CA MET A 121 -7.98 0.82 16.27
C MET A 121 -6.65 1.41 15.84
N GLY A 122 -5.64 0.56 15.67
CA GLY A 122 -4.33 0.97 15.16
C GLY A 122 -4.08 0.42 13.77
N SER A 123 -3.25 1.11 13.00
CA SER A 123 -2.71 0.64 11.73
C SER A 123 -1.17 0.73 11.76
N THR A 124 -0.47 -0.28 11.23
CA THR A 124 1.01 -0.28 11.16
C THR A 124 1.51 -1.26 10.09
N THR A 125 2.78 -1.14 9.69
CA THR A 125 3.44 -2.14 8.83
C THR A 125 3.94 -3.36 9.60
N TYR A 126 4.26 -4.44 8.89
CA TYR A 126 4.89 -5.64 9.47
C TYR A 126 6.23 -5.31 10.16
N GLN A 127 7.06 -4.52 9.50
CA GLN A 127 8.38 -4.17 10.00
C GLN A 127 8.30 -3.35 11.30
N GLU A 128 7.44 -2.33 11.34
CA GLU A 128 7.24 -1.50 12.54
C GLU A 128 6.58 -2.27 13.68
N TYR A 129 5.65 -3.17 13.34
CA TYR A 129 5.02 -4.05 14.34
C TYR A 129 6.09 -4.86 15.08
N SER A 130 6.95 -5.60 14.37
CA SER A 130 7.97 -6.43 15.00
C SER A 130 9.09 -5.62 15.67
N ASN A 131 9.48 -4.48 15.07
CA ASN A 131 10.61 -3.71 15.58
C ASN A 131 10.29 -2.83 16.78
N ILE A 132 9.07 -2.28 16.85
CA ILE A 132 8.68 -1.26 17.84
C ILE A 132 7.52 -1.79 18.68
N PHE A 133 6.39 -2.12 18.05
CA PHE A 133 5.13 -2.36 18.76
C PHE A 133 5.15 -3.66 19.59
N GLU A 134 5.69 -4.74 19.04
CA GLU A 134 5.76 -6.06 19.68
C GLU A 134 6.68 -6.05 20.91
N LYS A 135 7.75 -5.25 20.85
CA LYS A 135 8.68 -5.05 21.98
C LYS A 135 8.01 -4.31 23.13
N GLU A 136 7.03 -3.45 22.84
CA GLU A 136 6.28 -2.72 23.87
C GLU A 136 5.16 -3.57 24.49
N ARG A 137 5.57 -4.45 25.42
CA ARG A 137 4.73 -5.49 26.07
C ARG A 137 3.44 -4.96 26.69
N ALA A 138 3.42 -3.73 27.18
CA ALA A 138 2.24 -3.14 27.81
C ALA A 138 1.10 -2.93 26.80
N LEU A 139 1.43 -2.43 25.60
CA LEU A 139 0.47 -2.17 24.54
C LEU A 139 0.16 -3.44 23.74
N SER A 140 1.16 -4.25 23.38
CA SER A 140 0.92 -5.48 22.60
C SER A 140 -0.06 -6.45 23.26
N ARG A 141 -0.12 -6.46 24.60
CA ARG A 141 -1.10 -7.25 25.38
C ARG A 141 -2.54 -6.72 25.34
N ARG A 142 -2.77 -5.49 24.88
CA ARG A 142 -4.09 -4.84 24.78
C ARG A 142 -4.65 -4.83 23.37
N PHE A 143 -3.79 -4.99 22.39
CA PHE A 143 -4.19 -5.09 20.99
C PHE A 143 -4.33 -6.54 20.54
N GLN A 144 -5.16 -6.74 19.53
CA GLN A 144 -5.26 -7.97 18.77
C GLN A 144 -4.75 -7.68 17.37
N LYS A 145 -3.63 -8.29 17.01
CA LYS A 145 -3.10 -8.27 15.64
C LYS A 145 -4.13 -8.89 14.69
N ILE A 146 -4.40 -8.19 13.60
CA ILE A 146 -5.16 -8.64 12.44
C ILE A 146 -4.26 -8.44 11.23
N ASP A 147 -3.89 -9.55 10.60
CA ASP A 147 -3.07 -9.54 9.38
C ASP A 147 -3.91 -9.08 8.19
N ILE A 148 -3.48 -8.01 7.54
CA ILE A 148 -4.04 -7.47 6.32
C ILE A 148 -3.07 -7.81 5.20
N VAL A 149 -3.40 -8.88 4.50
CA VAL A 149 -2.62 -9.38 3.37
C VAL A 149 -2.93 -8.58 2.11
N GLU A 150 -1.97 -8.54 1.20
CA GLU A 150 -2.19 -8.02 -0.15
C GLU A 150 -3.31 -8.84 -0.83
N PRO A 151 -4.33 -8.20 -1.41
CA PRO A 151 -5.41 -8.89 -2.10
C PRO A 151 -4.93 -9.61 -3.37
N SER A 152 -5.65 -10.66 -3.74
CA SER A 152 -5.42 -11.38 -5.00
C SER A 152 -5.68 -10.48 -6.22
N LEU A 153 -5.21 -10.90 -7.41
CA LEU A 153 -5.51 -10.19 -8.66
C LEU A 153 -7.01 -10.08 -8.94
N ASP A 154 -7.77 -11.16 -8.65
CA ASP A 154 -9.21 -11.19 -8.84
C ASP A 154 -9.94 -10.27 -7.86
N ASP A 155 -9.54 -10.26 -6.59
CA ASP A 155 -10.15 -9.40 -5.58
C ASP A 155 -9.79 -7.93 -5.82
N THR A 156 -8.56 -7.65 -6.23
CA THR A 156 -8.14 -6.31 -6.62
C THR A 156 -8.93 -5.82 -7.84
N THR A 157 -9.18 -6.69 -8.81
CA THR A 157 -10.04 -6.36 -9.95
C THR A 157 -11.45 -5.99 -9.50
N LYS A 158 -12.04 -6.71 -8.53
CA LYS A 158 -13.35 -6.35 -7.96
C LYS A 158 -13.31 -5.01 -7.23
N ILE A 159 -12.25 -4.74 -6.46
CA ILE A 159 -12.03 -3.46 -5.78
C ILE A 159 -12.01 -2.32 -6.81
N LEU A 160 -11.19 -2.43 -7.86
CA LEU A 160 -11.12 -1.41 -8.92
C LEU A 160 -12.44 -1.26 -9.66
N MET A 161 -13.19 -2.35 -9.89
CA MET A 161 -14.54 -2.26 -10.50
C MET A 161 -15.52 -1.47 -9.61
N GLY A 162 -15.43 -1.60 -8.29
CA GLY A 162 -16.23 -0.80 -7.35
C GLY A 162 -15.82 0.68 -7.31
N LEU A 163 -14.54 0.97 -7.51
CA LEU A 163 -14.01 2.35 -7.54
C LEU A 163 -14.16 3.03 -8.91
N LYS A 164 -14.24 2.24 -9.99
CA LYS A 164 -14.31 2.69 -11.38
C LYS A 164 -15.32 3.82 -11.61
N PRO A 165 -16.59 3.76 -11.16
CA PRO A 165 -17.55 4.83 -11.43
C PRO A 165 -17.12 6.21 -10.90
N LYS A 166 -16.44 6.24 -9.75
CA LYS A 166 -15.94 7.49 -9.14
C LYS A 166 -14.81 8.09 -9.98
N TYR A 167 -13.86 7.26 -10.43
CA TYR A 167 -12.76 7.70 -11.29
C TYR A 167 -13.24 8.10 -12.69
N GLU A 168 -14.21 7.39 -13.26
CA GLU A 168 -14.83 7.74 -14.53
C GLU A 168 -15.49 9.13 -14.48
N ALA A 169 -16.27 9.38 -13.43
CA ALA A 169 -16.91 10.67 -13.21
C ALA A 169 -15.88 11.79 -12.98
N HIS A 170 -14.87 11.54 -12.13
CA HIS A 170 -13.84 12.52 -11.83
C HIS A 170 -13.02 12.93 -13.05
N HIS A 171 -12.63 11.97 -13.90
CA HIS A 171 -11.78 12.20 -15.06
C HIS A 171 -12.52 12.45 -16.36
N GLU A 172 -13.85 12.31 -16.37
CA GLU A 172 -14.71 12.39 -17.57
C GLU A 172 -14.30 11.37 -18.66
N VAL A 173 -13.90 10.18 -18.24
CA VAL A 173 -13.50 9.07 -19.13
C VAL A 173 -14.27 7.80 -18.80
N ARG A 174 -14.20 6.79 -19.67
CA ARG A 174 -14.67 5.43 -19.41
C ARG A 174 -13.51 4.45 -19.42
N PHE A 175 -13.40 3.60 -18.42
CA PHE A 175 -12.41 2.52 -18.41
C PHE A 175 -13.04 1.24 -18.97
N THR A 176 -12.37 0.61 -19.94
CA THR A 176 -12.81 -0.72 -20.38
C THR A 176 -12.53 -1.76 -19.29
N ASN A 177 -13.35 -2.81 -19.20
CA ASN A 177 -13.14 -3.87 -18.21
C ASN A 177 -11.80 -4.60 -18.43
N LYS A 178 -11.34 -4.68 -19.69
CA LYS A 178 -10.01 -5.19 -20.05
C LYS A 178 -8.90 -4.27 -19.53
N ALA A 179 -9.06 -2.95 -19.60
CA ALA A 179 -8.10 -2.00 -19.06
C ALA A 179 -7.97 -2.13 -17.53
N ILE A 180 -9.09 -2.29 -16.80
CA ILE A 180 -9.05 -2.50 -15.35
C ILE A 180 -8.25 -3.77 -15.00
N ARG A 181 -8.53 -4.90 -15.66
CA ARG A 181 -7.77 -6.14 -15.44
C ARG A 181 -6.29 -5.97 -15.77
N ALA A 182 -5.98 -5.35 -16.91
CA ALA A 182 -4.61 -5.06 -17.30
C ALA A 182 -3.88 -4.19 -16.27
N ALA A 183 -4.56 -3.19 -15.66
CA ALA A 183 -3.95 -2.36 -14.64
C ALA A 183 -3.53 -3.18 -13.42
N VAL A 184 -4.34 -4.14 -12.99
CA VAL A 184 -4.01 -5.04 -11.89
C VAL A 184 -2.87 -5.99 -12.25
N GLU A 185 -3.00 -6.73 -13.36
CA GLU A 185 -2.02 -7.73 -13.79
C GLU A 185 -0.64 -7.13 -14.08
N LEU A 186 -0.61 -6.04 -14.83
CA LEU A 186 0.64 -5.40 -15.24
C LEU A 186 1.28 -4.63 -14.07
N SER A 187 0.51 -3.99 -13.18
CA SER A 187 1.09 -3.35 -11.99
C SER A 187 1.67 -4.40 -11.03
N ALA A 188 1.02 -5.55 -10.89
CA ALA A 188 1.57 -6.69 -10.14
C ALA A 188 2.88 -7.21 -10.76
N LYS A 189 2.99 -7.27 -12.09
CA LYS A 189 4.17 -7.79 -12.80
C LYS A 189 5.36 -6.83 -12.84
N TYR A 190 5.11 -5.52 -12.97
CA TYR A 190 6.16 -4.55 -13.28
C TYR A 190 6.43 -3.53 -12.14
N ILE A 191 5.50 -3.33 -11.20
CA ILE A 191 5.67 -2.42 -10.06
C ILE A 191 5.79 -3.26 -8.79
N ASN A 192 7.01 -3.77 -8.54
CA ASN A 192 7.29 -4.72 -7.45
C ASN A 192 7.54 -4.05 -6.09
N GLU A 193 7.87 -2.75 -6.08
CA GLU A 193 8.16 -1.99 -4.86
C GLU A 193 6.91 -1.54 -4.08
N ARG A 194 5.72 -1.77 -4.66
CA ARG A 194 4.42 -1.40 -4.09
C ARG A 194 3.48 -2.60 -4.10
N HIS A 195 2.42 -2.50 -3.29
CA HIS A 195 1.44 -3.57 -3.11
C HIS A 195 0.08 -3.19 -3.68
N LEU A 196 -0.72 -4.18 -4.05
CA LEU A 196 -2.13 -4.05 -4.37
C LEU A 196 -2.94 -3.75 -3.10
N PRO A 197 -4.10 -3.08 -3.22
CA PRO A 197 -4.67 -2.53 -4.47
C PRO A 197 -4.10 -1.16 -4.87
N ASP A 198 -3.34 -0.50 -4.00
CA ASP A 198 -2.88 0.89 -4.17
C ASP A 198 -2.18 1.14 -5.52
N LYS A 199 -1.17 0.35 -5.88
CA LYS A 199 -0.46 0.53 -7.17
C LYS A 199 -1.36 0.43 -8.39
N ALA A 200 -2.41 -0.39 -8.35
CA ALA A 200 -3.34 -0.53 -9.47
C ALA A 200 -4.32 0.65 -9.52
N ILE A 201 -4.70 1.19 -8.36
CA ILE A 201 -5.50 2.42 -8.25
C ILE A 201 -4.72 3.61 -8.82
N ASP A 202 -3.43 3.74 -8.47
CA ASP A 202 -2.57 4.82 -8.98
C ASP A 202 -2.44 4.76 -10.52
N VAL A 203 -2.28 3.56 -11.09
CA VAL A 203 -2.23 3.35 -12.55
C VAL A 203 -3.50 3.82 -13.25
N ILE A 204 -4.69 3.48 -12.73
CA ILE A 204 -5.95 3.90 -13.36
C ILE A 204 -6.18 5.41 -13.21
N ASP A 205 -5.79 5.99 -12.08
CA ASP A 205 -5.92 7.42 -11.80
C ASP A 205 -5.03 8.24 -12.74
N GLU A 206 -3.73 7.90 -12.83
CA GLU A 206 -2.81 8.55 -13.76
C GLU A 206 -3.23 8.38 -15.23
N ALA A 207 -3.74 7.20 -15.62
CA ALA A 207 -4.22 6.97 -16.98
C ALA A 207 -5.45 7.84 -17.32
N GLY A 208 -6.38 7.99 -16.36
CA GLY A 208 -7.54 8.88 -16.48
C GLY A 208 -7.11 10.35 -16.58
N ALA A 209 -6.23 10.80 -15.69
CA ALA A 209 -5.69 12.16 -15.69
C ALA A 209 -4.95 12.48 -17.00
N ARG A 210 -4.12 11.56 -17.50
CA ARG A 210 -3.42 11.70 -18.80
C ARG A 210 -4.39 11.89 -19.95
N CYS A 211 -5.51 11.16 -19.97
CA CYS A 211 -6.51 11.31 -21.02
C CYS A 211 -7.21 12.67 -20.95
N ARG A 212 -7.52 13.16 -19.74
CA ARG A 212 -8.19 14.46 -19.53
C ARG A 212 -7.29 15.65 -19.90
N LEU A 213 -6.00 15.57 -19.53
CA LEU A 213 -5.00 16.61 -19.80
C LEU A 213 -4.58 16.69 -21.28
N ALA A 214 -4.88 15.67 -22.09
CA ALA A 214 -4.60 15.72 -23.52
C ALA A 214 -5.37 16.88 -24.21
N PRO A 215 -4.76 17.52 -25.23
CA PRO A 215 -5.44 18.53 -26.04
C PRO A 215 -6.77 18.00 -26.59
N ALA A 216 -7.76 18.88 -26.78
CA ALA A 216 -9.10 18.48 -27.21
C ALA A 216 -9.11 17.60 -28.48
N SER A 217 -8.18 17.82 -29.41
CA SER A 217 -8.00 17.03 -30.62
C SER A 217 -7.52 15.58 -30.40
N ARG A 218 -6.90 15.28 -29.26
CA ARG A 218 -6.38 13.95 -28.88
C ARG A 218 -7.02 13.37 -27.62
N ARG A 219 -8.02 14.07 -27.05
CA ARG A 219 -8.68 13.66 -25.81
C ARG A 219 -9.49 12.40 -26.05
N LYS A 220 -9.03 11.28 -25.49
CA LYS A 220 -9.75 10.02 -25.50
C LYS A 220 -10.84 10.05 -24.44
N LYS A 221 -12.05 9.61 -24.81
CA LYS A 221 -13.16 9.38 -23.86
C LYS A 221 -13.13 7.99 -23.23
N THR A 222 -12.28 7.09 -23.73
CA THR A 222 -12.21 5.71 -23.27
C THR A 222 -10.77 5.28 -23.11
N VAL A 223 -10.45 4.73 -21.93
CA VAL A 223 -9.15 4.19 -21.55
C VAL A 223 -9.13 2.70 -21.87
N ASN A 224 -8.20 2.31 -22.75
CA ASN A 224 -8.00 0.96 -23.20
C ASN A 224 -6.73 0.34 -22.59
N VAL A 225 -6.51 -0.95 -22.85
CA VAL A 225 -5.33 -1.69 -22.38
C VAL A 225 -4.03 -0.98 -22.79
N SER A 226 -3.92 -0.49 -24.03
CA SER A 226 -2.74 0.24 -24.51
C SER A 226 -2.41 1.50 -23.70
N ASP A 227 -3.43 2.18 -23.16
CA ASP A 227 -3.22 3.38 -22.35
C ASP A 227 -2.65 3.03 -20.96
N ILE A 228 -3.09 1.89 -20.42
CA ILE A 228 -2.58 1.31 -19.17
C ILE A 228 -1.14 0.82 -19.35
N GLU A 229 -0.84 0.11 -20.44
CA GLU A 229 0.51 -0.34 -20.78
C GLU A 229 1.49 0.84 -20.84
N ALA A 230 1.10 1.92 -21.53
CA ALA A 230 1.90 3.13 -21.62
C ALA A 230 2.08 3.83 -20.26
N MET A 231 1.07 3.74 -19.37
CA MET A 231 1.20 4.28 -18.01
C MET A 231 2.18 3.48 -17.17
N ILE A 232 2.05 2.16 -17.17
CA ILE A 232 2.93 1.28 -16.40
C ILE A 232 4.36 1.37 -16.91
N ALA A 233 4.56 1.45 -18.23
CA ALA A 233 5.87 1.69 -18.81
C ALA A 233 6.54 2.95 -18.25
N LYS A 234 5.79 4.05 -18.17
CA LYS A 234 6.27 5.31 -17.60
C LYS A 234 6.59 5.18 -16.10
N MET A 235 5.68 4.60 -15.31
CA MET A 235 5.84 4.44 -13.86
C MET A 235 7.00 3.51 -13.51
N ALA A 236 7.09 2.35 -14.17
CA ALA A 236 8.14 1.36 -13.97
C ALA A 236 9.45 1.71 -14.69
N ARG A 237 9.51 2.84 -15.41
CA ARG A 237 10.67 3.29 -16.21
C ARG A 237 11.17 2.24 -17.21
N ILE A 238 10.24 1.49 -17.80
CA ILE A 238 10.50 0.48 -18.83
C ILE A 238 10.00 0.98 -20.20
N PRO A 239 10.62 0.58 -21.33
CA PRO A 239 10.16 1.00 -22.65
C PRO A 239 8.70 0.56 -22.95
N GLU A 240 7.82 1.46 -23.44
CA GLU A 240 6.40 1.15 -23.73
C GLU A 240 6.22 -0.11 -24.59
N LYS A 241 7.10 -0.32 -25.57
CA LYS A 241 7.09 -1.49 -26.46
C LYS A 241 7.37 -2.81 -25.76
N SER A 242 7.96 -2.81 -24.56
CA SER A 242 8.24 -4.03 -23.78
C SER A 242 7.03 -4.52 -22.97
N VAL A 243 6.00 -3.69 -22.82
CA VAL A 243 4.76 -4.07 -22.11
C VAL A 243 3.76 -4.74 -23.05
N SER A 244 3.68 -4.26 -24.31
CA SER A 244 2.77 -4.76 -25.34
C SER A 244 3.36 -5.88 -26.21
N SER A 245 4.68 -6.03 -26.25
CA SER A 245 5.34 -7.11 -27.00
C SER A 245 5.12 -8.43 -26.28
N SER A 246 4.82 -9.49 -27.03
CA SER A 246 4.92 -10.82 -26.47
C SER A 246 6.34 -10.99 -25.91
N ASP A 247 6.46 -11.41 -24.64
CA ASP A 247 7.76 -11.69 -24.02
C ASP A 247 8.59 -12.60 -24.95
N ARG A 248 7.92 -13.47 -25.72
CA ARG A 248 8.48 -14.29 -26.79
C ARG A 248 9.26 -13.50 -27.86
N ASP A 249 8.69 -12.46 -28.45
CA ASP A 249 9.35 -11.70 -29.52
C ASP A 249 10.56 -10.90 -29.00
N VAL A 250 10.46 -10.39 -27.77
CA VAL A 250 11.58 -9.69 -27.11
C VAL A 250 12.70 -10.67 -26.80
N LEU A 251 12.38 -11.81 -26.19
CA LEU A 251 13.34 -12.84 -25.81
C LEU A 251 14.00 -13.48 -27.02
N GLN A 252 13.25 -13.67 -28.11
CA GLN A 252 13.80 -14.18 -29.37
C GLN A 252 14.87 -13.23 -29.94
N LYS A 253 14.65 -11.92 -29.84
CA LYS A 253 15.55 -10.90 -30.39
C LYS A 253 16.60 -10.40 -29.39
N LEU A 254 16.52 -10.79 -28.11
CA LEU A 254 17.36 -10.28 -27.04
C LEU A 254 18.86 -10.50 -27.32
N ASP A 255 19.22 -11.71 -27.77
CA ASP A 255 20.59 -12.08 -28.12
C ASP A 255 21.15 -11.18 -29.23
N SER A 256 20.45 -11.12 -30.36
CA SER A 256 20.85 -10.28 -31.51
C SER A 256 20.96 -8.80 -31.16
N LYS A 257 20.09 -8.29 -30.27
CA LYS A 257 20.13 -6.88 -29.85
C LYS A 257 21.32 -6.54 -28.98
N LEU A 258 21.70 -7.45 -28.07
CA LEU A 258 22.86 -7.24 -27.21
C LEU A 258 24.16 -7.33 -28.02
N LYS A 259 24.27 -8.29 -28.94
CA LYS A 259 25.43 -8.42 -29.85
C LYS A 259 25.62 -7.23 -30.80
N MET A 260 24.55 -6.47 -31.07
CA MET A 260 24.65 -5.21 -31.84
C MET A 260 25.24 -4.04 -31.04
N LEU A 261 25.18 -4.08 -29.71
CA LEU A 261 25.63 -2.98 -28.83
C LEU A 261 26.93 -3.32 -28.11
N VAL A 262 27.17 -4.60 -27.85
CA VAL A 262 28.33 -5.12 -27.13
C VAL A 262 29.08 -6.06 -28.07
N PHE A 263 30.26 -5.63 -28.51
CA PHE A 263 31.06 -6.36 -29.49
C PHE A 263 32.13 -7.21 -28.80
N GLY A 264 32.32 -8.44 -29.29
CA GLY A 264 33.40 -9.32 -28.83
C GLY A 264 33.17 -9.98 -27.48
N GLN A 265 31.95 -9.90 -26.93
CA GLN A 265 31.54 -10.53 -25.67
C GLN A 265 30.41 -11.55 -25.87
N ASP A 266 30.31 -12.14 -27.07
CA ASP A 266 29.26 -13.09 -27.45
C ASP A 266 29.06 -14.20 -26.40
N PRO A 267 30.10 -14.83 -25.81
CA PRO A 267 29.91 -15.85 -24.78
C PRO A 267 29.21 -15.33 -23.52
N ALA A 268 29.50 -14.10 -23.10
CA ALA A 268 28.86 -13.50 -21.92
C ALA A 268 27.40 -13.15 -22.19
N ILE A 269 27.11 -12.67 -23.41
CA ILE A 269 25.75 -12.35 -23.87
C ILE A 269 24.92 -13.63 -23.98
N ASP A 270 25.47 -14.71 -24.52
CA ASP A 270 24.79 -16.01 -24.66
C ASP A 270 24.34 -16.51 -23.28
N VAL A 271 25.26 -16.58 -22.30
CA VAL A 271 24.97 -17.01 -20.92
C VAL A 271 23.90 -16.14 -20.26
N LEU A 272 23.99 -14.82 -20.42
CA LEU A 272 23.02 -13.88 -19.86
C LEU A 272 21.62 -14.09 -20.48
N THR A 273 21.54 -14.17 -21.81
CA THR A 273 20.25 -14.27 -22.49
C THR A 273 19.58 -15.63 -22.29
N GLU A 274 20.37 -16.72 -22.18
CA GLU A 274 19.87 -18.05 -21.87
C GLU A 274 19.22 -18.10 -20.48
N ALA A 275 19.89 -17.57 -19.46
CA ALA A 275 19.35 -17.50 -18.11
C ALA A 275 18.08 -16.64 -18.02
N ILE A 276 18.02 -15.51 -18.72
CA ILE A 276 16.82 -14.67 -18.79
C ILE A 276 15.67 -15.41 -19.50
N LYS A 277 15.93 -16.13 -20.60
CA LYS A 277 14.94 -16.94 -21.32
C LYS A 277 14.40 -18.07 -20.44
N LEU A 278 15.26 -18.77 -19.71
CA LEU A 278 14.90 -19.84 -18.76
C LEU A 278 13.98 -19.33 -17.65
N SER A 279 14.36 -18.22 -17.01
CA SER A 279 13.54 -17.61 -15.95
C SER A 279 12.16 -17.19 -16.48
N ARG A 280 12.10 -16.60 -17.68
CA ARG A 280 10.84 -16.19 -18.32
C ARG A 280 10.00 -17.34 -18.83
N ALA A 281 10.58 -18.51 -19.09
CA ALA A 281 9.87 -19.75 -19.40
C ALA A 281 9.29 -20.45 -18.15
N GLY A 282 9.46 -19.87 -16.95
CA GLY A 282 8.99 -20.46 -15.70
C GLY A 282 9.87 -21.62 -15.20
N LEU A 283 11.06 -21.79 -15.77
CA LEU A 283 12.01 -22.84 -15.40
C LEU A 283 13.00 -22.39 -14.30
N GLY A 284 12.64 -21.35 -13.53
CA GLY A 284 13.43 -20.79 -12.44
C GLY A 284 12.74 -20.92 -11.07
N ALA A 285 13.49 -20.79 -9.98
CA ALA A 285 12.94 -20.83 -8.63
C ALA A 285 12.20 -19.53 -8.30
N GLU A 286 10.94 -19.61 -7.86
CA GLU A 286 10.08 -18.45 -7.57
C GLU A 286 10.65 -17.49 -6.49
N ASN A 287 11.42 -18.02 -5.54
CA ASN A 287 12.01 -17.25 -4.44
C ASN A 287 13.47 -16.84 -4.68
N LYS A 288 13.94 -16.81 -5.94
CA LYS A 288 15.31 -16.39 -6.29
C LYS A 288 15.29 -15.29 -7.34
N PRO A 289 16.33 -14.43 -7.40
CA PRO A 289 16.50 -13.49 -8.49
C PRO A 289 16.46 -14.18 -9.87
N VAL A 290 16.01 -13.47 -10.89
CA VAL A 290 15.95 -13.92 -12.30
C VAL A 290 17.28 -14.52 -12.78
N GLY A 291 18.39 -13.95 -12.31
CA GLY A 291 19.73 -14.51 -12.45
C GLY A 291 20.72 -13.72 -11.60
N SER A 292 21.71 -14.42 -11.04
CA SER A 292 22.81 -13.81 -10.29
C SER A 292 24.10 -13.99 -11.09
N PHE A 293 24.62 -12.90 -11.65
CA PHE A 293 25.79 -12.93 -12.52
C PHE A 293 26.94 -12.15 -11.88
N LEU A 294 28.16 -12.65 -12.06
CA LEU A 294 29.39 -11.92 -11.76
C LEU A 294 30.10 -11.67 -13.08
N PHE A 295 30.13 -10.41 -13.53
CA PHE A 295 30.87 -10.03 -14.72
C PHE A 295 32.31 -9.73 -14.31
N ALA A 296 33.23 -10.56 -14.78
CA ALA A 296 34.65 -10.43 -14.53
C ALA A 296 35.38 -10.15 -15.85
N GLY A 297 36.19 -9.09 -15.87
CA GLY A 297 36.94 -8.69 -17.05
C GLY A 297 37.81 -7.46 -16.79
N PRO A 298 38.75 -7.15 -17.71
CA PRO A 298 39.55 -5.93 -17.63
C PRO A 298 38.68 -4.68 -17.87
N THR A 299 39.09 -3.55 -17.30
CA THR A 299 38.36 -2.29 -17.42
C THR A 299 38.14 -1.88 -18.88
N GLY A 300 36.89 -1.58 -19.26
CA GLY A 300 36.54 -1.04 -20.58
C GLY A 300 36.26 -2.07 -21.68
N ARG A 301 35.92 -3.32 -21.33
CA ARG A 301 35.51 -4.38 -22.26
C ARG A 301 34.15 -4.98 -21.92
#